data_AF-A0A951E6J2-F1
#
_entry.id   AF-A0A951E6J2-F1
#
_cell.length_a   1.000
_cell.length_b   1.000
_cell.length_c   1.000
_cell.angle_alpha   90.00
_cell.angle_beta   90.00
_cell.angle_gamma   90.00
#
_symmetry.space_group_name_H-M   'P 1'
#
loop_
_entity.id
_entity.type
_entity.pdbx_description
1 polymer ?
#
loop_
_entity_poly.entity_id
_entity_poly.type
_entity_poly.pdbx_seq_one_letter_code
_entity_poly.pdbx_strand_id
1 'polypeptide(L)'
;MSEILVTFGELESARNSIQTTWTNINRELEDLKRYLQPLVETWTGEASSAYQAHQAKWDRSATDLNQVLNQIGIALGTSNENYQVGEAANRARWS
;
A
#
# COMPACT_ATOMS: atom_id res chain seq x y z
N MET A 1 27.16 1.00 16.69
CA MET A 1 25.70 0.89 16.93
C MET A 1 25.01 0.97 15.58
N SER A 2 24.67 -0.18 14.99
CA SER A 2 23.90 -0.26 13.74
C SER A 2 22.45 -0.57 14.10
N GLU A 3 21.71 0.48 14.41
CA GLU A 3 20.27 0.46 14.77
C GLU A 3 19.38 0.44 13.50
N ILE A 4 19.90 0.00 12.35
CA ILE A 4 19.13 -0.25 11.14
C ILE A 4 18.57 -1.67 11.25
N LEU A 5 17.75 -1.90 12.27
CA LEU A 5 17.30 -3.22 12.70
C LEU A 5 15.92 -3.59 12.17
N VAL A 6 15.13 -2.62 11.70
CA VAL A 6 14.01 -2.95 10.82
C VAL A 6 14.64 -3.35 9.50
N THR A 7 14.86 -4.66 9.33
CA THR A 7 15.71 -5.14 8.24
C THR A 7 15.05 -4.77 6.92
N PHE A 8 15.86 -4.38 5.94
CA PHE A 8 15.39 -4.07 4.59
C PHE A 8 14.50 -5.20 4.03
N GLY A 9 14.86 -6.45 4.32
CA GLY A 9 14.08 -7.63 3.95
C GLY A 9 12.69 -7.68 4.61
N GLU A 10 12.56 -7.31 5.89
CA GLU A 10 11.26 -7.24 6.57
C GLU A 10 10.38 -6.13 5.98
N LEU A 11 10.96 -4.99 5.63
CA LEU A 11 10.22 -3.89 4.99
C LEU A 11 9.77 -4.24 3.57
N GLU A 12 10.62 -4.90 2.78
CA GLU A 12 10.25 -5.37 1.44
C GLU A 12 9.20 -6.49 1.52
N SER A 13 9.34 -7.41 2.48
CA SER A 13 8.33 -8.43 2.76
C SER A 13 6.99 -7.79 3.16
N ALA A 14 7.00 -6.82 4.08
CA ALA A 14 5.81 -6.08 4.49
C ALA A 14 5.16 -5.36 3.31
N ARG A 15 5.95 -4.71 2.44
CA ARG A 15 5.44 -4.08 1.20
C ARG A 15 4.71 -5.09 0.32
N ASN A 16 5.32 -6.25 0.08
CA ASN A 16 4.73 -7.30 -0.75
C ASN A 16 3.45 -7.89 -0.12
N SER A 17 3.45 -8.09 1.20
CA SER A 17 2.26 -8.53 1.94
C SER A 17 1.13 -7.51 1.84
N ILE A 18 1.42 -6.23 2.05
CA ILE A 18 0.41 -5.17 1.94
C ILE A 18 -0.12 -5.07 0.50
N GLN A 19 0.75 -5.12 -0.52
CA GLN A 19 0.34 -5.14 -1.93
C GLN A 19 -0.57 -6.35 -2.26
N THR A 20 -0.28 -7.51 -1.68
CA THR A 20 -1.07 -8.73 -1.87
C THR A 20 -2.44 -8.58 -1.21
N THR A 21 -2.48 -8.18 0.07
CA THR A 21 -3.73 -7.90 0.79
C THR A 21 -4.55 -6.84 0.06
N TRP A 22 -3.90 -5.81 -0.47
CA TRP A 22 -4.51 -4.76 -1.27
C TRP A 22 -5.19 -5.29 -2.54
N THR A 23 -4.49 -6.13 -3.29
CA THR A 23 -5.02 -6.76 -4.50
C THR A 23 -6.23 -7.65 -4.19
N ASN A 24 -6.18 -8.38 -3.07
CA ASN A 24 -7.28 -9.23 -2.63
C ASN A 24 -8.51 -8.41 -2.24
N ILE A 25 -8.33 -7.33 -1.46
CA ILE A 25 -9.42 -6.42 -1.09
C ILE A 25 -10.10 -5.84 -2.33
N ASN A 26 -9.34 -5.38 -3.33
CA ASN A 26 -9.94 -4.87 -4.57
C ASN A 26 -10.73 -5.92 -5.32
N ARG A 27 -10.23 -7.17 -5.40
CA ARG A 27 -10.94 -8.26 -6.06
C ARG A 27 -12.27 -8.55 -5.35
N GLU A 28 -12.25 -8.68 -4.03
CA GLU A 28 -13.47 -8.90 -3.23
C GLU A 28 -14.47 -7.76 -3.40
N LEU A 29 -13.98 -6.51 -3.48
CA LEU A 29 -14.83 -5.36 -3.74
C LEU A 29 -15.42 -5.37 -5.14
N GLU A 30 -14.66 -5.71 -6.18
CA GLU A 30 -15.18 -5.85 -7.54
C GLU A 30 -16.24 -6.95 -7.62
N ASP A 31 -16.00 -8.08 -6.96
CA ASP A 31 -16.95 -9.19 -6.90
C ASP A 31 -18.23 -8.77 -6.15
N LEU A 32 -18.09 -8.05 -5.04
CA LEU A 32 -19.22 -7.48 -4.31
C LEU A 32 -19.99 -6.47 -5.17
N LYS A 33 -19.29 -5.56 -5.88
CA LYS A 33 -19.92 -4.58 -6.80
C LYS A 33 -20.73 -5.29 -7.88
N ARG A 34 -20.18 -6.34 -8.49
CA ARG A 34 -20.88 -7.15 -9.50
C ARG A 34 -22.11 -7.86 -8.93
N TYR A 35 -21.97 -8.44 -7.74
CA TYR A 35 -23.07 -9.11 -7.05
C TYR A 35 -24.21 -8.14 -6.70
N LEU A 36 -23.84 -6.93 -6.24
CA LEU A 36 -24.81 -5.91 -5.85
C LEU A 36 -25.42 -5.17 -7.04
N GLN A 37 -24.81 -5.19 -8.22
CA GLN A 37 -25.26 -4.42 -9.38
C GLN A 37 -26.78 -4.56 -9.68
N PRO A 38 -27.36 -5.77 -9.78
CA PRO A 38 -28.80 -5.93 -10.02
C PRO A 38 -29.68 -5.50 -8.84
N LEU A 39 -29.16 -5.55 -7.60
CA LEU A 39 -29.86 -5.09 -6.40
C LEU A 39 -29.87 -3.57 -6.30
N VAL A 40 -28.78 -2.91 -6.70
CA VAL A 40 -28.65 -1.44 -6.72
C VAL A 40 -29.69 -0.81 -7.65
N GLU A 41 -30.05 -1.45 -8.76
CA GLU A 41 -31.14 -1.00 -9.63
C GLU A 41 -32.51 -0.99 -8.93
N THR A 42 -32.69 -1.83 -7.90
CA THR A 42 -33.93 -1.90 -7.10
C THR A 42 -33.90 -0.99 -5.86
N TRP A 43 -32.72 -0.51 -5.46
CA TRP A 43 -32.54 0.31 -4.27
C TRP A 43 -32.89 1.77 -4.55
N THR A 44 -33.98 2.25 -3.94
CA THR A 44 -34.38 3.66 -4.01
C THR A 44 -33.91 4.44 -2.78
N GLY A 45 -33.52 5.71 -2.99
CA GLY A 45 -33.27 6.67 -1.91
C GLY A 45 -32.09 6.35 -1.00
N GLU A 46 -32.37 5.85 0.19
CA GLU A 46 -31.41 5.75 1.30
C GLU A 46 -30.38 4.63 1.11
N ALA A 47 -30.80 3.46 0.63
CA ALA A 47 -29.91 2.32 0.41
C ALA A 47 -28.84 2.59 -0.68
N SER A 48 -29.23 3.34 -1.74
CA SER A 48 -28.28 3.78 -2.77
C SER A 48 -27.25 4.77 -2.21
N SER A 49 -27.68 5.70 -1.35
CA SER A 49 -26.77 6.66 -0.72
C SER A 49 -25.78 5.99 0.24
N ALA A 50 -26.23 5.01 1.03
CA ALA A 50 -25.38 4.26 1.94
C ALA A 50 -24.33 3.45 1.17
N TYR A 51 -24.74 2.79 0.10
CA TYR A 51 -23.81 2.07 -0.77
C TYR A 51 -22.74 2.98 -1.38
N GLN A 52 -23.14 4.13 -1.94
CA GLN A 52 -22.19 5.10 -2.50
C GLN A 52 -21.22 5.63 -1.44
N ALA A 53 -21.69 5.87 -0.21
CA ALA A 53 -20.84 6.29 0.90
C ALA A 53 -19.81 5.20 1.28
N HIS A 54 -20.24 3.93 1.33
CA HIS A 54 -19.35 2.80 1.58
C HIS A 54 -18.33 2.64 0.46
N GLN A 55 -18.76 2.73 -0.80
CA GLN A 55 -17.88 2.70 -1.96
C GLN A 55 -16.81 3.81 -1.87
N ALA A 56 -17.23 5.06 -1.65
CA ALA A 56 -16.32 6.20 -1.56
C ALA A 56 -15.32 6.05 -0.41
N LYS A 57 -15.77 5.50 0.74
CA LYS A 57 -14.88 5.22 1.87
C LYS A 57 -13.81 4.19 1.49
N TRP A 58 -14.17 3.15 0.76
CA TRP A 58 -13.23 2.13 0.31
C TRP A 58 -12.25 2.68 -0.73
N ASP A 59 -12.74 3.40 -1.73
CA ASP A 59 -11.92 4.05 -2.77
C ASP A 59 -10.95 5.09 -2.15
N ARG A 60 -11.32 5.69 -1.01
CA ARG A 60 -10.41 6.56 -0.25
C ARG A 60 -9.35 5.78 0.52
N SER A 61 -9.74 4.77 1.30
CA SER A 61 -8.78 3.90 2.00
C SER A 61 -7.78 3.26 1.04
N ALA A 62 -8.23 2.95 -0.18
CA ALA A 62 -7.42 2.46 -1.29
C ALA A 62 -6.29 3.41 -1.66
N THR A 63 -6.67 4.67 -1.85
CA THR A 63 -5.76 5.73 -2.26
C THR A 63 -4.75 6.00 -1.15
N ASP A 64 -5.22 6.09 0.10
CA ASP A 64 -4.37 6.34 1.27
C ASP A 64 -3.34 5.21 1.46
N LEU A 65 -3.75 3.94 1.32
CA LEU A 65 -2.82 2.80 1.42
C LEU A 65 -1.74 2.86 0.32
N ASN A 66 -2.13 3.14 -0.93
CA ASN A 66 -1.18 3.28 -2.02
C ASN A 66 -0.17 4.41 -1.78
N GLN A 67 -0.62 5.53 -1.19
CA GLN A 67 0.27 6.64 -0.83
C GLN A 67 1.29 6.22 0.23
N VAL A 68 0.85 5.53 1.28
CA VAL A 68 1.75 5.03 2.33
C VAL A 68 2.76 4.04 1.76
N LEU A 69 2.32 3.10 0.92
CA LEU A 69 3.20 2.15 0.24
C LEU A 69 4.25 2.84 -0.62
N ASN A 70 3.86 3.88 -1.36
CA ASN A 70 4.76 4.66 -2.19
C ASN A 70 5.82 5.39 -1.34
N GLN A 71 5.40 6.03 -0.25
CA GLN A 71 6.30 6.69 0.69
C GLN A 71 7.31 5.71 1.32
N ILE A 72 6.86 4.52 1.70
CA ILE A 72 7.75 3.45 2.18
C ILE A 72 8.76 3.07 1.09
N GLY A 73 8.32 2.91 -0.15
CA GLY A 73 9.20 2.61 -1.28
C GLY A 73 10.29 3.67 -1.49
N ILE A 74 9.93 4.96 -1.43
CA ILE A 74 10.88 6.08 -1.56
C ILE A 74 11.88 6.08 -0.40
N ALA A 75 11.41 5.90 0.84
CA ALA A 75 12.25 5.88 2.03
C ALA A 75 13.27 4.72 1.99
N LEU A 76 12.86 3.55 1.49
CA LEU A 76 13.73 2.39 1.27
C LEU A 76 14.77 2.66 0.18
N GLY A 77 14.37 3.21 -0.96
CA GLY A 77 15.30 3.56 -2.05
C GLY A 77 16.37 4.56 -1.60
N THR A 78 15.94 5.62 -0.92
CA THR A 78 16.84 6.63 -0.35
C THR A 78 17.81 6.02 0.68
N SER A 79 17.34 5.10 1.52
CA SER A 79 18.19 4.40 2.49
C SER A 79 19.24 3.51 1.82
N ASN A 80 18.88 2.83 0.72
CA ASN A 80 19.80 1.99 -0.04
C ASN A 80 20.92 2.80 -0.69
N GLU A 81 20.59 3.93 -1.34
CA GLU A 81 21.59 4.84 -1.91
C GLU A 81 22.54 5.38 -0.83
N ASN A 82 22.00 5.85 0.30
CA ASN A 82 22.79 6.37 1.40
C ASN A 82 23.73 5.30 1.99
N TYR A 83 23.28 4.05 2.09
CA TYR A 83 24.10 2.95 2.60
C TYR A 83 25.25 2.62 1.63
N GLN A 84 24.96 2.49 0.34
CA GLN A 84 25.98 2.21 -0.68
C GLN A 84 27.02 3.32 -0.79
N VAL A 85 26.59 4.59 -0.74
CA VAL A 85 27.48 5.76 -0.71
C VAL A 85 28.35 5.75 0.55
N GLY A 86 27.75 5.46 1.71
CA GLY A 86 28.47 5.36 2.98
C GLY A 86 29.55 4.26 2.96
N GLU A 87 29.21 3.07 2.47
CA GLU A 87 30.17 1.97 2.33
C GLU A 87 31.26 2.25 1.30
N ALA A 88 30.91 2.87 0.15
CA ALA A 88 31.88 3.27 -0.85
C ALA A 88 32.86 4.32 -0.31
N ALA A 89 32.35 5.33 0.40
CA ALA A 89 33.17 6.37 1.04
C ALA A 89 34.06 5.78 2.15
N ASN A 90 33.56 4.83 2.93
CA ASN A 90 34.36 4.18 3.97
C ASN A 90 35.45 3.28 3.35
N ARG A 91 35.13 2.50 2.30
CA ARG A 91 36.15 1.75 1.53
C ARG A 91 37.24 2.66 0.98
N ALA A 92 36.85 3.77 0.34
CA ALA A 92 37.79 4.72 -0.26
C ALA A 92 38.70 5.41 0.79
N ARG A 93 38.26 5.47 2.05
CA ARG A 93 39.09 5.98 3.16
C ARG A 93 40.12 4.97 3.68
N TRP A 94 39.91 3.68 3.40
CA TRP A 94 40.73 2.58 3.91
C TRP A 94 41.55 1.90 2.80
N SER A 95 41.55 2.47 1.59
CA SER A 95 42.42 2.14 0.45
C SER A 95 43.49 3.22 0.26
#